data_AF-M5EWP4-F1
#
_entry.id   AF-M5EWP4-F1
#
_cell.length_a   1.000
_cell.length_b   1.000
_cell.length_c   1.000
_cell.angle_alpha   90.00
_cell.angle_beta   90.00
_cell.angle_gamma   90.00
#
_symmetry.space_group_name_H-M   'P 1'
#
loop_
_entity.id
_entity.type
_entity.pdbx_description
1 polymer ?
#
loop_
_entity_poly.entity_id
_entity_poly.type
_entity_poly.pdbx_seq_one_letter_code
_entity_poly.pdbx_strand_id
1 'polypeptide(L)'
;MVGEPDGSRLGRINCGPDALSTLKYTSYPRMDAMPDRKTIEKARKEKREGKSPTTQAGEFTHEEIEKVRRSEHGARSTKQAIAIGLSEGRRTGVDLPPPTKGKVKESTREGAEYAYEVGQGERTPKRRPNVSRAVSQVPKHEPKNTASHEALSRQTKAAASLAEESRRRRKPPRRVRVKHNCVVARHDNSERRSPAEEIISRKAHWWSALSCRKYRGRLHSSSPPDEEIADTPAAGRTPDREDCFSVDELMNAGN
;
A
#
# COMPACT_ATOMS: atom_id res chain seq x y z
N MET A 1 26.47 -82.43 -22.60
CA MET A 1 27.50 -82.22 -21.56
C MET A 1 27.47 -80.75 -21.21
N VAL A 2 27.15 -80.49 -19.95
CA VAL A 2 26.92 -79.20 -19.33
C VAL A 2 28.27 -78.57 -19.00
N GLY A 3 28.42 -77.27 -19.22
CA GLY A 3 29.57 -76.48 -18.77
C GLY A 3 29.09 -75.09 -18.40
N GLU A 4 28.72 -74.92 -17.12
CA GLU A 4 28.41 -73.64 -16.51
C GLU A 4 29.65 -72.73 -16.47
N PRO A 5 29.51 -71.43 -16.76
CA PRO A 5 30.46 -70.45 -16.27
C PRO A 5 29.97 -69.77 -14.99
N ASP A 6 30.54 -70.26 -13.89
CA ASP A 6 30.96 -69.56 -12.67
C ASP A 6 30.56 -68.09 -12.49
N GLY A 7 29.59 -67.90 -11.59
CA GLY A 7 29.31 -66.63 -10.95
C GLY A 7 30.38 -66.26 -9.93
N SER A 8 31.09 -65.16 -10.14
CA SER A 8 31.65 -64.31 -9.06
C SER A 8 32.38 -63.08 -9.60
N ARG A 9 31.62 -62.06 -10.03
CA ARG A 9 32.15 -60.69 -10.07
C ARG A 9 31.06 -59.62 -10.02
N LEU A 10 30.12 -59.77 -9.09
CA LEU A 10 29.32 -58.62 -8.65
C LEU A 10 30.24 -57.74 -7.80
N GLY A 11 30.72 -56.67 -8.43
CA GLY A 11 31.36 -55.54 -7.76
C GLY A 11 30.44 -55.07 -6.64
N ARG A 12 30.95 -55.21 -5.43
CA ARG A 12 30.33 -54.79 -4.17
C ARG A 12 30.08 -53.29 -4.25
N ILE A 13 28.85 -52.88 -4.58
CA ILE A 13 28.39 -51.51 -4.36
C ILE A 13 28.31 -51.38 -2.85
N ASN A 14 29.34 -50.81 -2.24
CA ASN A 14 29.32 -50.40 -0.85
C ASN A 14 28.26 -49.31 -0.69
N CYS A 15 27.05 -49.70 -0.32
CA CYS A 15 26.07 -48.82 0.31
C CYS A 15 26.57 -48.52 1.73
N GLY A 16 27.44 -47.52 1.85
CA GLY A 16 27.80 -46.91 3.13
C GLY A 16 26.67 -46.01 3.67
N PRO A 17 26.45 -45.95 4.99
CA PRO A 17 25.42 -45.14 5.61
C PRO A 17 25.90 -43.69 5.75
N ASP A 18 25.88 -42.94 4.65
CA ASP A 18 26.35 -41.55 4.61
C ASP A 18 25.22 -40.58 4.24
N ALA A 19 23.98 -41.07 4.22
CA ALA A 19 22.79 -40.34 3.79
C ALA A 19 22.32 -39.22 4.74
N LEU A 20 23.05 -38.92 5.84
CA LEU A 20 22.63 -37.91 6.82
C LEU A 20 23.75 -37.02 7.40
N SER A 21 24.95 -36.94 6.79
CA SER A 21 26.02 -36.05 7.30
C SER A 21 26.36 -34.82 6.44
N THR A 22 25.60 -34.55 5.37
CA THR A 22 25.71 -33.29 4.59
C THR A 22 24.68 -32.24 5.01
N LEU A 23 24.13 -32.36 6.22
CA LEU A 23 23.49 -31.26 6.96
C LEU A 23 24.52 -30.40 7.72
N LYS A 24 25.78 -30.41 7.27
CA LYS A 24 26.74 -29.35 7.59
C LYS A 24 26.38 -28.11 6.80
N TYR A 25 25.40 -27.39 7.35
CA TYR A 25 25.34 -25.93 7.43
C TYR A 25 26.31 -25.23 6.46
N THR A 26 26.03 -25.30 5.17
CA THR A 26 26.72 -24.46 4.20
C THR A 26 26.18 -23.06 4.39
N SER A 27 26.82 -22.38 5.33
CA SER A 27 26.86 -20.93 5.48
C SER A 27 27.35 -20.33 4.16
N TYR A 28 26.49 -20.31 3.15
CA TYR A 28 26.69 -19.48 1.98
C TYR A 28 26.32 -18.06 2.38
N PRO A 29 27.22 -17.07 2.24
CA PRO A 29 26.88 -15.70 2.55
C PRO A 29 25.67 -15.29 1.72
N ARG A 30 24.57 -15.02 2.45
CA ARG A 30 23.35 -14.36 1.98
C ARG A 30 23.68 -12.93 1.55
N MET A 31 24.37 -12.76 0.43
CA MET A 31 24.52 -11.46 -0.18
C MET A 31 23.92 -11.54 -1.58
N ASP A 32 22.90 -10.71 -1.81
CA ASP A 32 22.50 -10.17 -3.12
C ASP A 32 21.34 -10.78 -3.94
N ALA A 33 20.46 -11.66 -3.44
CA ALA A 33 19.44 -12.24 -4.35
C ALA A 33 17.97 -12.32 -3.90
N MET A 34 17.65 -12.24 -2.60
CA MET A 34 16.25 -12.31 -2.15
C MET A 34 15.99 -11.22 -1.11
N PRO A 35 14.85 -10.50 -1.21
CA PRO A 35 14.52 -9.42 -0.29
C PRO A 35 14.21 -9.98 1.10
N ASP A 36 14.23 -9.11 2.13
CA ASP A 36 13.90 -9.53 3.48
C ASP A 36 12.47 -10.12 3.50
N ARG A 37 12.29 -11.18 4.29
CA ARG A 37 10.99 -11.85 4.47
C ARG A 37 9.93 -10.86 4.92
N LYS A 38 10.34 -9.87 5.74
CA LYS A 38 9.48 -8.77 6.20
C LYS A 38 8.94 -7.95 5.04
N THR A 39 9.75 -7.63 4.04
CA THR A 39 9.33 -6.86 2.85
C THR A 39 8.30 -7.64 2.03
N ILE A 40 8.53 -8.94 1.85
CA ILE A 40 7.58 -9.83 1.16
C ILE A 40 6.25 -9.90 1.91
N GLU A 41 6.30 -10.03 3.24
CA GLU A 41 5.10 -10.08 4.08
C GLU A 41 4.31 -8.78 4.02
N LYS A 42 4.98 -7.62 4.10
CA LYS A 42 4.34 -6.31 3.92
C LYS A 42 3.67 -6.20 2.56
N ALA A 43 4.37 -6.50 1.47
CA ALA A 43 3.80 -6.47 0.13
C ALA A 43 2.58 -7.40 -0.02
N ARG A 44 2.61 -8.59 0.61
CA ARG A 44 1.46 -9.51 0.66
C ARG A 44 0.30 -8.95 1.47
N LYS A 45 0.58 -8.29 2.60
CA LYS A 45 -0.45 -7.60 3.40
C LYS A 45 -1.11 -6.50 2.57
N GLU A 46 -0.31 -5.69 1.87
CA GLU A 46 -0.84 -4.66 0.98
C GLU A 46 -1.70 -5.21 -0.15
N LYS A 47 -1.30 -6.36 -0.72
CA LYS A 47 -2.11 -7.09 -1.69
C LYS A 47 -3.45 -7.54 -1.10
N ARG A 48 -3.46 -8.04 0.14
CA ARG A 48 -4.70 -8.42 0.86
C ARG A 48 -5.58 -7.21 1.18
N GLU A 49 -4.98 -6.06 1.44
CA GLU A 49 -5.67 -4.78 1.63
C GLU A 49 -6.20 -4.20 0.30
N GLY A 50 -5.92 -4.82 -0.86
CA GLY A 50 -6.38 -4.36 -2.16
C GLY A 50 -5.61 -3.14 -2.70
N LYS A 51 -4.41 -2.87 -2.17
CA LYS A 51 -3.58 -1.75 -2.63
C LYS A 51 -3.02 -2.01 -4.03
N SER A 52 -2.69 -0.92 -4.73
CA SER A 52 -2.15 -0.98 -6.09
C SER A 52 -0.83 -1.75 -6.17
N PRO A 53 -0.49 -2.38 -7.31
CA PRO A 53 0.80 -3.07 -7.48
C PRO A 53 2.01 -2.16 -7.32
N THR A 54 1.86 -0.87 -7.67
CA THR A 54 2.91 0.14 -7.47
C THR A 54 3.16 0.43 -5.99
N THR A 55 2.12 0.35 -5.14
CA THR A 55 2.25 0.50 -3.69
C THR A 55 2.99 -0.70 -3.11
N GLN A 56 2.57 -1.91 -3.51
CA GLN A 56 3.22 -3.17 -3.10
C GLN A 56 4.71 -3.19 -3.49
N ALA A 57 5.04 -2.73 -4.70
CA ALA A 57 6.41 -2.59 -5.18
C ALA A 57 7.20 -1.47 -4.45
N GLY A 58 6.50 -0.53 -3.83
CA GLY A 58 7.07 0.54 -3.02
C GLY A 58 7.79 0.02 -1.78
N GLU A 59 7.31 -1.05 -1.16
CA GLU A 59 7.98 -1.71 -0.03
C GLU A 59 9.37 -2.22 -0.41
N PHE A 60 9.53 -2.78 -1.61
CA PHE A 60 10.84 -3.23 -2.12
C PHE A 60 11.76 -2.05 -2.45
N THR A 61 11.20 -0.96 -2.97
CA THR A 61 11.97 0.27 -3.21
C THR A 61 12.46 0.88 -1.91
N HIS A 62 11.61 0.89 -0.88
CA HIS A 62 11.96 1.39 0.45
C HIS A 62 13.06 0.54 1.09
N GLU A 63 12.91 -0.80 1.09
CA GLU A 63 13.94 -1.71 1.60
C GLU A 63 15.27 -1.55 0.86
N GLU A 64 15.24 -1.40 -0.47
CA GLU A 64 16.45 -1.20 -1.27
C GLU A 64 17.17 0.11 -0.92
N ILE A 65 16.43 1.20 -0.69
CA ILE A 65 16.99 2.46 -0.21
C ILE A 65 17.62 2.28 1.18
N GLU A 66 16.97 1.52 2.06
CA GLU A 66 17.50 1.22 3.39
C GLU A 66 18.77 0.37 3.31
N LYS A 67 18.85 -0.64 2.43
CA LYS A 67 20.09 -1.40 2.19
C LYS A 67 21.25 -0.50 1.74
N VAL A 68 20.98 0.47 0.87
CA VAL A 68 22.00 1.45 0.43
C VAL A 68 22.47 2.33 1.59
N ARG A 69 21.54 2.78 2.46
CA ARG A 69 21.86 3.56 3.67
C ARG A 69 22.65 2.74 4.69
N ARG A 70 22.25 1.49 4.90
CA ARG A 70 22.93 0.50 5.77
C ARG A 70 24.28 0.04 5.22
N SER A 71 24.73 0.58 4.08
CA SER A 71 26.03 0.27 3.48
C SER A 71 26.21 -1.17 3.00
N GLU A 72 25.12 -1.92 2.78
CA GLU A 72 25.20 -3.28 2.21
C GLU A 72 25.72 -3.24 0.77
N HIS A 73 25.23 -2.28 -0.02
CA HIS A 73 25.68 -1.96 -1.36
C HIS A 73 25.45 -0.48 -1.68
N GLY A 74 26.06 0.03 -2.75
CA GLY A 74 25.86 1.38 -3.25
C GLY A 74 24.97 1.42 -4.50
N ALA A 75 24.64 2.63 -4.95
CA ALA A 75 23.96 2.84 -6.22
C ALA A 75 24.53 4.09 -6.92
N ARG A 76 24.81 3.98 -8.22
CA ARG A 76 25.31 5.08 -9.07
C ARG A 76 24.36 6.27 -9.11
N SER A 77 23.07 6.01 -8.95
CA SER A 77 22.03 7.03 -8.97
C SER A 77 20.79 6.58 -8.19
N THR A 78 19.99 7.54 -7.74
CA THR A 78 18.70 7.28 -7.10
C THR A 78 17.75 6.48 -8.00
N LYS A 79 17.77 6.74 -9.31
CA LYS A 79 16.99 5.98 -10.30
C LYS A 79 17.39 4.51 -10.36
N GLN A 80 18.68 4.21 -10.17
CA GLN A 80 19.18 2.84 -10.13
C GLN A 80 18.68 2.10 -8.88
N ALA A 81 18.76 2.71 -7.71
CA ALA A 81 18.23 2.12 -6.47
C ALA A 81 16.74 1.79 -6.62
N ILE A 82 15.94 2.73 -7.14
CA ILE A 82 14.52 2.49 -7.42
C ILE A 82 14.35 1.36 -8.45
N ALA A 83 15.14 1.32 -9.52
CA ALA A 83 15.05 0.29 -10.54
C ALA A 83 15.41 -1.12 -10.02
N ILE A 84 16.38 -1.23 -9.11
CA ILE A 84 16.74 -2.50 -8.45
C ILE A 84 15.56 -2.97 -7.59
N GLY A 85 15.02 -2.10 -6.72
CA GLY A 85 13.87 -2.43 -5.87
C GLY A 85 12.62 -2.84 -6.67
N LEU A 86 12.29 -2.11 -7.74
CA LEU A 86 11.18 -2.47 -8.63
C LEU A 86 11.40 -3.81 -9.35
N SER A 87 12.65 -4.14 -9.69
CA SER A 87 12.98 -5.43 -10.32
C SER A 87 12.86 -6.59 -9.32
N GLU A 88 13.21 -6.37 -8.06
CA GLU A 88 13.06 -7.35 -6.99
C GLU A 88 11.58 -7.59 -6.63
N GLY A 89 10.76 -6.53 -6.60
CA GLY A 89 9.30 -6.65 -6.47
C GLY A 89 8.69 -7.51 -7.57
N ARG A 90 9.09 -7.32 -8.83
CA ARG A 90 8.62 -8.17 -9.94
C ARG A 90 9.00 -9.63 -9.74
N ARG A 91 10.27 -9.92 -9.42
CA ARG A 91 10.76 -11.30 -9.23
C ARG A 91 10.07 -12.04 -8.08
N THR A 92 9.58 -11.31 -7.09
CA THR A 92 8.86 -11.89 -5.94
C THR A 92 7.37 -12.08 -6.18
N GLY A 93 6.88 -11.74 -7.39
CA GLY A 93 5.49 -11.97 -7.80
C GLY A 93 4.55 -10.78 -7.54
N VAL A 94 5.09 -9.57 -7.33
CA VAL A 94 4.25 -8.35 -7.42
C VAL A 94 3.80 -8.17 -8.86
N ASP A 95 2.50 -7.95 -9.06
CA ASP A 95 1.86 -7.78 -10.37
C ASP A 95 2.10 -6.38 -10.97
N LEU A 96 3.38 -6.01 -11.07
CA LEU A 96 3.81 -4.73 -11.62
C LEU A 96 4.24 -4.92 -13.08
N PRO A 97 3.42 -4.48 -14.06
CA PRO A 97 3.73 -4.69 -15.46
C PRO A 97 5.06 -4.01 -15.86
N PRO A 98 5.75 -4.55 -16.86
CA PRO A 98 6.92 -3.91 -17.43
C PRO A 98 6.54 -2.55 -18.06
N PRO A 99 7.49 -1.60 -18.10
CA PRO A 99 7.25 -0.29 -18.69
C PRO A 99 6.92 -0.39 -20.19
N THR A 100 6.05 0.50 -20.68
CA THR A 100 5.67 0.52 -22.10
C THR A 100 6.85 0.89 -23.02
N LYS A 101 6.78 0.45 -24.28
CA LYS A 101 7.81 0.74 -25.29
C LYS A 101 8.03 2.24 -25.43
N GLY A 102 9.29 2.65 -25.56
CA GLY A 102 9.69 4.05 -25.70
C GLY A 102 9.78 4.86 -24.39
N LYS A 103 9.42 4.28 -23.23
CA LYS A 103 9.60 4.94 -21.92
C LYS A 103 10.99 4.72 -21.33
N VAL A 104 11.55 3.55 -21.55
CA VAL A 104 12.90 3.16 -21.08
C VAL A 104 13.67 2.54 -22.22
N LYS A 105 14.99 2.38 -22.03
CA LYS A 105 15.85 1.67 -22.98
C LYS A 105 15.37 0.23 -23.14
N GLU A 106 15.55 -0.32 -24.34
CA GLU A 106 15.11 -1.67 -24.70
C GLU A 106 15.61 -2.73 -23.69
N SER A 107 16.91 -2.73 -23.39
CA SER A 107 17.52 -3.67 -22.45
C SER A 107 16.95 -3.58 -21.03
N THR A 108 16.51 -2.39 -20.59
CA THR A 108 15.86 -2.22 -19.29
C THR A 108 14.44 -2.77 -19.31
N ARG A 109 13.74 -2.64 -20.45
CA ARG A 109 12.42 -3.21 -20.64
C ARG A 109 12.48 -4.73 -20.64
N GLU A 110 13.38 -5.32 -21.42
CA GLU A 110 13.60 -6.77 -21.47
C GLU A 110 13.95 -7.35 -20.09
N GLY A 111 14.80 -6.64 -19.33
CA GLY A 111 15.11 -7.05 -17.95
C GLY A 111 13.89 -7.01 -17.02
N ALA A 112 12.99 -6.03 -17.20
CA ALA A 112 11.75 -5.93 -16.43
C ALA A 112 10.72 -6.99 -16.84
N GLU A 113 10.62 -7.30 -18.14
CA GLU A 113 9.82 -8.41 -18.69
C GLU A 113 10.31 -9.74 -18.12
N TYR A 114 11.61 -10.02 -18.19
CA TYR A 114 12.20 -11.21 -17.60
C TYR A 114 11.92 -11.33 -16.10
N ALA A 115 12.06 -10.23 -15.34
CA ALA A 115 11.77 -10.21 -13.92
C ALA A 115 10.30 -10.49 -13.60
N TYR A 116 9.39 -9.99 -14.45
CA TYR A 116 7.96 -10.22 -14.35
C TYR A 116 7.60 -11.68 -14.64
N GLU A 117 8.07 -12.24 -15.78
CA GLU A 117 7.87 -13.66 -16.15
C GLU A 117 8.34 -14.61 -15.04
N VAL A 118 9.50 -14.31 -14.42
CA VAL A 118 10.02 -15.09 -13.29
C VAL A 118 9.11 -15.01 -12.06
N GLY A 119 8.60 -13.82 -11.75
CA GLY A 119 7.71 -13.62 -10.61
C GLY A 119 6.33 -14.26 -10.77
N GLN A 120 5.82 -14.32 -12.01
CA GLN A 120 4.56 -14.99 -12.33
C GLN A 120 4.70 -16.51 -12.49
N GLY A 121 5.92 -17.04 -12.45
CA GLY A 121 6.19 -18.47 -12.64
C GLY A 121 6.15 -18.93 -14.11
N GLU A 122 6.05 -17.99 -15.06
CA GLU A 122 6.09 -18.26 -16.49
C GLU A 122 7.50 -18.66 -16.95
N ARG A 123 8.52 -18.24 -16.20
CA ARG A 123 9.92 -18.51 -16.54
C ARG A 123 10.76 -18.93 -15.34
N THR A 124 11.58 -19.97 -15.53
CA THR A 124 12.57 -20.38 -14.55
C THR A 124 13.86 -19.55 -14.70
N PRO A 125 14.41 -18.97 -13.62
CA PRO A 125 15.64 -18.21 -13.68
C PRO A 125 16.85 -19.11 -14.02
N LYS A 126 17.71 -18.64 -14.92
CA LYS A 126 18.91 -19.41 -15.32
C LYS A 126 20.04 -19.21 -14.32
N ARG A 127 20.51 -20.29 -13.70
CA ARG A 127 21.65 -20.26 -12.78
C ARG A 127 22.94 -19.92 -13.53
N ARG A 128 23.52 -18.74 -13.26
CA ARG A 128 24.80 -18.29 -13.83
C ARG A 128 25.74 -17.79 -12.71
N PRO A 129 26.45 -18.68 -12.00
CA PRO A 129 27.15 -18.35 -10.75
C PRO A 129 28.27 -17.30 -10.94
N ASN A 130 29.01 -17.37 -12.04
CA ASN A 130 30.10 -16.43 -12.30
C ASN A 130 29.57 -15.04 -12.63
N VAL A 131 28.47 -14.96 -13.39
CA VAL A 131 27.82 -13.69 -13.73
C VAL A 131 27.17 -13.08 -12.50
N SER A 132 26.46 -13.87 -11.69
CA SER A 132 25.84 -13.36 -10.46
C SER A 132 26.89 -12.81 -9.49
N ARG A 133 28.03 -13.48 -9.33
CA ARG A 133 29.14 -12.98 -8.50
C ARG A 133 29.71 -11.68 -9.06
N ALA A 134 29.96 -11.60 -10.37
CA ALA A 134 30.49 -10.38 -10.97
C ALA A 134 29.51 -9.21 -10.82
N VAL A 135 28.23 -9.43 -11.10
CA VAL A 135 27.18 -8.41 -11.00
C VAL A 135 26.98 -7.94 -9.57
N SER A 136 27.13 -8.82 -8.57
CA SER A 136 26.91 -8.43 -7.17
C SER A 136 28.06 -7.62 -6.57
N GLN A 137 29.27 -7.72 -7.12
CA GLN A 137 30.40 -6.89 -6.67
C GLN A 137 30.33 -5.46 -7.22
N VAL A 138 29.72 -5.24 -8.39
CA VAL A 138 29.67 -3.91 -9.02
C VAL A 138 29.02 -2.86 -8.11
N PRO A 139 27.83 -3.07 -7.52
CA PRO A 139 27.19 -2.08 -6.65
C PRO A 139 27.96 -1.77 -5.36
N LYS A 140 28.81 -2.69 -4.85
CA LYS A 140 29.45 -2.51 -3.53
C LYS A 140 30.43 -1.35 -3.45
N HIS A 141 30.99 -0.96 -4.60
CA HIS A 141 31.93 0.17 -4.70
C HIS A 141 31.24 1.47 -5.13
N GLU A 142 29.92 1.44 -5.35
CA GLU A 142 29.18 2.62 -5.77
C GLU A 142 28.90 3.57 -4.59
N PRO A 143 28.65 4.85 -4.86
CA PRO A 143 28.37 5.81 -3.80
C PRO A 143 27.03 5.51 -3.12
N LYS A 144 26.95 5.88 -1.83
CA LYS A 144 25.79 5.64 -0.95
C LYS A 144 24.93 6.88 -0.73
N ASN A 145 25.48 8.06 -1.04
CA ASN A 145 24.78 9.34 -0.93
C ASN A 145 23.60 9.47 -1.91
N THR A 146 23.44 8.55 -2.85
CA THR A 146 22.31 8.49 -3.80
C THR A 146 20.99 8.09 -3.14
N ALA A 147 21.05 7.48 -1.95
CA ALA A 147 19.91 7.19 -1.08
C ALA A 147 19.68 8.28 0.00
N SER A 148 20.42 9.39 -0.06
CA SER A 148 20.21 10.53 0.84
C SER A 148 18.84 11.16 0.62
N HIS A 149 18.33 11.80 1.68
CA HIS A 149 17.06 12.52 1.62
C HIS A 149 17.07 13.60 0.53
N GLU A 150 18.19 14.31 0.37
CA GLU A 150 18.33 15.34 -0.64
C GLU A 150 18.29 14.77 -2.07
N ALA A 151 19.01 13.67 -2.34
CA ALA A 151 19.01 13.02 -3.65
C ALA A 151 17.61 12.52 -4.04
N LEU A 152 16.89 11.92 -3.08
CA LEU A 152 15.51 11.48 -3.26
C LEU A 152 14.56 12.65 -3.52
N SER A 153 14.69 13.74 -2.75
CA SER A 153 13.89 14.96 -2.93
C SER A 153 14.09 15.59 -4.30
N ARG A 154 15.35 15.68 -4.77
CA ARG A 154 15.65 16.18 -6.12
C ARG A 154 14.99 15.30 -7.20
N GLN A 155 15.03 13.98 -7.04
CA GLN A 155 14.43 13.04 -7.99
C GLN A 155 12.90 13.14 -8.02
N THR A 156 12.23 13.29 -6.86
CA THR A 156 10.77 13.45 -6.79
C THR A 156 10.32 14.80 -7.35
N LYS A 157 11.03 15.89 -7.04
CA LYS A 157 10.78 17.22 -7.62
C LYS A 157 10.93 17.21 -9.14
N ALA A 158 11.98 16.56 -9.66
CA ALA A 158 12.19 16.43 -11.09
C ALA A 158 11.09 15.58 -11.77
N ALA A 159 10.60 14.52 -11.11
CA ALA A 159 9.48 13.74 -11.64
C ALA A 159 8.18 14.55 -11.66
N ALA A 160 7.91 15.34 -10.62
CA ALA A 160 6.74 16.20 -10.54
C ALA A 160 6.76 17.29 -11.62
N SER A 161 7.90 17.93 -11.87
CA SER A 161 8.02 18.95 -12.92
C SER A 161 7.79 18.37 -14.32
N LEU A 162 8.32 17.17 -14.60
CA LEU A 162 8.08 16.46 -15.86
C LEU A 162 6.60 16.06 -16.03
N ALA A 163 5.94 15.66 -14.94
CA ALA A 163 4.52 15.33 -14.96
C ALA A 163 3.65 16.58 -15.25
N GLU A 164 3.99 17.71 -14.64
CA GLU A 164 3.33 19.00 -14.88
C GLU A 164 3.53 19.47 -16.33
N GLU A 165 4.75 19.40 -16.85
CA GLU A 165 5.05 19.72 -18.25
C GLU A 165 4.26 18.80 -19.20
N SER A 166 4.20 17.50 -18.92
CA SER A 166 3.39 16.56 -19.71
C SER A 166 1.90 16.86 -19.62
N ARG A 167 1.40 17.37 -18.49
CA ARG A 167 0.01 17.78 -18.30
C ARG A 167 -0.30 19.05 -19.09
N ARG A 168 0.60 20.03 -19.09
CA ARG A 168 0.46 21.27 -19.89
C ARG A 168 0.48 21.00 -21.39
N ARG A 169 1.29 20.04 -21.85
CA ARG A 169 1.35 19.63 -23.27
C ARG A 169 0.14 18.82 -23.73
N ARG A 170 -0.64 18.25 -22.81
CA ARG A 170 -1.89 17.55 -23.18
C ARG A 170 -2.93 18.60 -23.57
N LYS A 171 -3.32 18.61 -24.85
CA LYS A 171 -4.50 19.35 -25.28
C LYS A 171 -5.69 18.89 -24.42
N PRO A 172 -6.52 19.81 -23.89
CA PRO A 172 -7.74 19.40 -23.22
C PRO A 172 -8.57 18.57 -24.19
N PRO A 173 -9.24 17.49 -23.75
CA PRO A 173 -10.16 16.79 -24.61
C PRO A 173 -11.15 17.81 -25.17
N ARG A 174 -11.44 17.78 -26.48
CA ARG A 174 -12.52 18.60 -27.06
C ARG A 174 -13.75 18.31 -26.21
N ARG A 175 -14.24 19.32 -25.47
CA ARG A 175 -15.53 19.20 -24.78
C ARG A 175 -16.54 18.89 -25.87
N VAL A 176 -17.03 17.66 -25.91
CA VAL A 176 -18.23 17.35 -26.67
C VAL A 176 -19.32 18.17 -25.98
N ARG A 177 -19.89 19.14 -26.69
CA ARG A 177 -20.98 19.96 -26.17
C ARG A 177 -22.19 19.05 -25.98
N VAL A 178 -22.31 18.44 -24.82
CA VAL A 178 -23.53 17.74 -24.43
C VAL A 178 -24.59 18.82 -24.28
N LYS A 179 -25.52 18.90 -25.26
CA LYS A 179 -26.76 19.65 -25.11
C LYS A 179 -27.58 18.92 -24.04
N HIS A 180 -27.45 19.33 -22.79
CA HIS A 180 -28.41 18.95 -21.78
C HIS A 180 -29.71 19.69 -22.10
N ASN A 181 -30.71 18.98 -22.60
CA ASN A 181 -32.07 19.49 -22.56
C ASN A 181 -32.56 19.34 -21.11
N CYS A 182 -32.14 20.26 -20.25
CA CYS A 182 -32.55 20.29 -18.86
C CYS A 182 -33.93 20.93 -18.80
N VAL A 183 -34.98 20.13 -18.96
CA VAL A 183 -36.29 20.51 -18.40
C VAL A 183 -36.14 20.38 -16.90
N VAL A 184 -35.89 21.49 -16.23
CA VAL A 184 -35.91 21.56 -14.77
C VAL A 184 -37.37 21.39 -14.34
N ALA A 185 -37.79 20.14 -14.13
CA ALA A 185 -38.99 19.87 -13.34
C ALA A 185 -38.66 20.26 -11.90
N ARG A 186 -39.19 21.40 -11.45
CA ARG A 186 -39.24 21.76 -10.04
C ARG A 186 -40.10 20.70 -9.34
N HIS A 187 -39.48 19.74 -8.69
CA HIS A 187 -40.19 18.93 -7.70
C HIS A 187 -40.29 19.77 -6.43
N ASP A 188 -41.45 20.37 -6.20
CA ASP A 188 -41.84 20.87 -4.90
C ASP A 188 -41.78 19.71 -3.90
N ASN A 189 -40.87 19.83 -2.95
CA ASN A 189 -40.74 18.90 -1.83
C ASN A 189 -41.61 19.41 -0.68
N SER A 190 -42.93 19.37 -0.85
CA SER A 190 -43.87 19.52 0.26
C SER A 190 -44.17 18.14 0.85
N GLU A 191 -43.47 17.86 1.96
CA GLU A 191 -43.88 17.02 3.10
C GLU A 191 -44.93 15.93 2.80
N ARG A 192 -44.48 14.76 2.31
CA ARG A 192 -45.22 13.52 2.56
C ARG A 192 -44.79 12.95 3.91
N ARG A 193 -45.47 13.35 4.98
CA ARG A 193 -45.49 12.56 6.22
C ARG A 193 -45.97 11.14 5.89
N SER A 194 -45.26 10.15 6.41
CA SER A 194 -45.65 8.75 6.28
C SER A 194 -47.01 8.52 6.95
N PRO A 195 -47.92 7.70 6.38
CA PRO A 195 -49.19 7.31 7.02
C PRO A 195 -49.02 6.74 8.44
N ALA A 196 -47.83 6.22 8.76
CA ALA A 196 -47.50 5.72 10.10
C ALA A 196 -47.40 6.83 11.16
N GLU A 197 -47.00 8.05 10.79
CA GLU A 197 -46.84 9.17 11.72
C GLU A 197 -48.16 9.87 12.05
N GLU A 198 -49.16 9.74 11.17
CA GLU A 198 -50.52 10.28 11.40
C GLU A 198 -51.30 9.47 12.46
N ILE A 199 -51.02 8.16 12.56
CA ILE A 199 -51.63 7.26 13.56
C ILE A 199 -51.10 7.54 14.96
N ILE A 200 -49.82 7.88 15.09
CA ILE A 200 -49.18 8.20 16.38
C ILE A 200 -49.70 9.55 16.91
N SER A 201 -49.87 10.55 16.04
CA SER A 201 -50.36 11.87 16.44
C SER A 201 -51.86 11.87 16.83
N ARG A 202 -52.70 11.03 16.20
CA ARG A 202 -54.12 10.87 16.59
C ARG A 202 -54.30 10.15 17.92
N LYS A 203 -53.41 9.23 18.31
CA LYS A 203 -53.45 8.55 19.62
C LYS A 203 -53.05 9.48 20.78
N ALA A 204 -52.13 10.42 20.56
CA ALA A 204 -51.71 11.38 21.58
C ALA A 204 -52.85 12.32 22.02
N HIS A 205 -53.73 12.72 21.10
CA HIS A 205 -54.88 13.57 21.43
C HIS A 205 -56.00 12.86 22.20
N TRP A 206 -56.07 11.51 22.13
CA TRP A 206 -57.10 10.74 22.86
C TRP A 206 -56.73 10.49 24.34
N TRP A 207 -55.44 10.44 24.67
CA TRP A 207 -54.98 10.24 26.05
C TRP A 207 -55.03 11.51 26.91
N SER A 208 -54.87 12.70 26.30
CA SER A 208 -54.94 13.96 27.06
C SER A 208 -56.37 14.37 27.44
N ALA A 209 -57.40 13.83 26.78
CA ALA A 209 -58.81 14.13 27.05
C ALA A 209 -59.48 13.20 28.08
N LEU A 210 -58.88 12.02 28.38
CA LEU A 210 -59.48 11.04 29.29
C LEU A 210 -58.92 11.08 30.73
N SER A 211 -57.77 11.73 30.95
CA SER A 211 -57.12 11.78 32.28
C SER A 211 -57.50 12.98 33.17
N CYS A 212 -58.38 13.88 32.71
CA CYS A 212 -58.83 15.06 33.47
C CYS A 212 -60.14 14.88 34.27
N ARG A 213 -60.76 13.69 34.28
CA ARG A 213 -62.08 13.47 34.95
C ARG A 213 -62.06 12.59 36.20
N LYS A 214 -60.91 12.06 36.68
CA LYS A 214 -60.95 11.08 37.79
C LYS A 214 -60.02 11.27 39.00
N TYR A 215 -59.28 12.37 39.12
CA TYR A 215 -58.56 12.64 40.38
C TYR A 215 -58.65 14.11 40.79
N ARG A 216 -59.83 14.48 41.31
CA ARG A 216 -60.00 15.65 42.17
C ARG A 216 -60.47 15.16 43.53
N GLY A 217 -59.56 15.03 44.50
CA GLY A 217 -59.93 14.90 45.90
C GLY A 217 -58.87 14.27 46.82
N ARG A 218 -58.29 15.12 47.69
CA ARG A 218 -57.89 14.84 49.10
C ARG A 218 -56.63 13.96 49.30
N LEU A 219 -55.66 14.24 50.17
CA LEU A 219 -55.10 15.39 50.89
C LEU A 219 -53.87 14.80 51.66
N HIS A 220 -52.88 15.64 51.98
CA HIS A 220 -51.82 15.48 53.01
C HIS A 220 -50.52 14.69 52.73
N SER A 221 -49.43 15.50 52.75
CA SER A 221 -48.14 15.30 53.43
C SER A 221 -47.38 13.98 53.24
N SER A 222 -46.24 14.07 52.56
CA SER A 222 -44.91 13.82 53.15
C SER A 222 -43.84 14.16 52.12
N SER A 223 -42.96 15.10 52.45
CA SER A 223 -41.74 15.40 51.71
C SER A 223 -40.81 14.18 51.69
N PRO A 224 -40.02 14.03 50.63
CA PRO A 224 -38.61 13.68 50.82
C PRO A 224 -37.66 14.62 50.03
N PRO A 225 -36.40 14.71 50.46
CA PRO A 225 -35.48 15.78 50.08
C PRO A 225 -34.71 15.48 48.77
N ASP A 226 -34.40 16.58 48.09
CA ASP A 226 -33.20 16.93 47.34
C ASP A 226 -32.32 15.81 46.76
N GLU A 227 -32.34 15.66 45.44
CA GLU A 227 -31.21 15.13 44.67
C GLU A 227 -31.08 15.89 43.33
N GLU A 228 -30.21 16.89 43.38
CA GLU A 228 -29.18 17.26 42.40
C GLU A 228 -29.50 17.17 40.89
N ILE A 229 -29.84 18.32 40.31
CA ILE A 229 -29.87 18.58 38.88
C ILE A 229 -28.44 18.88 38.41
N ALA A 230 -27.83 17.96 37.66
CA ALA A 230 -26.64 18.24 36.87
C ALA A 230 -27.04 18.56 35.42
N ASP A 231 -26.85 19.83 35.07
CA ASP A 231 -26.94 20.40 33.74
C ASP A 231 -26.11 19.64 32.71
N THR A 232 -26.74 19.27 31.59
CA THR A 232 -26.03 19.03 30.32
C THR A 232 -26.75 19.77 29.19
N PRO A 233 -26.23 20.91 28.73
CA PRO A 233 -26.76 21.56 27.54
C PRO A 233 -26.19 20.93 26.26
N ALA A 234 -27.11 20.58 25.36
CA ALA A 234 -26.82 20.33 23.97
C ALA A 234 -26.56 21.62 23.18
N ALA A 235 -25.81 21.46 22.09
CA ALA A 235 -25.74 22.30 20.88
C ALA A 235 -24.74 23.48 20.85
N GLY A 236 -23.82 23.40 19.88
CA GLY A 236 -22.96 24.51 19.50
C GLY A 236 -22.14 24.23 18.23
N ARG A 237 -22.78 24.46 17.08
CA ARG A 237 -22.23 24.61 15.72
C ARG A 237 -20.75 25.00 15.63
N THR A 238 -19.97 24.24 14.85
CA THR A 238 -18.67 24.67 14.31
C THR A 238 -18.89 25.65 13.14
N PRO A 239 -18.29 26.86 13.15
CA PRO A 239 -18.26 27.70 11.98
C PRO A 239 -17.06 27.37 11.07
N ASP A 240 -17.28 27.73 9.82
CA ASP A 240 -16.49 27.43 8.64
C ASP A 240 -15.04 27.94 8.69
N ARG A 241 -14.17 27.15 8.06
CA ARG A 241 -12.73 27.38 7.94
C ARG A 241 -12.45 28.02 6.59
N GLU A 242 -12.56 29.34 6.53
CA GLU A 242 -11.93 30.16 5.49
C GLU A 242 -11.51 31.48 6.17
N ASP A 243 -10.24 31.61 6.53
CA ASP A 243 -9.53 32.84 6.23
C ASP A 243 -8.05 32.56 6.02
N CYS A 244 -7.63 33.07 4.88
CA CYS A 244 -6.37 32.98 4.23
C CYS A 244 -5.50 34.18 4.68
N PHE A 245 -4.17 33.96 4.73
CA PHE A 245 -3.10 34.98 4.71
C PHE A 245 -2.96 35.86 5.97
N SER A 246 -1.79 36.31 6.41
CA SER A 246 -0.36 36.15 6.11
C SER A 246 0.35 37.05 7.14
N VAL A 247 1.69 37.17 7.04
CA VAL A 247 2.58 38.11 7.75
C VAL A 247 3.09 37.50 9.06
N ASP A 248 4.32 36.97 9.05
CA ASP A 248 5.54 37.69 9.46
C ASP A 248 5.51 38.01 10.96
N GLU A 249 6.66 37.81 11.63
CA GLU A 249 6.92 38.18 13.02
C GLU A 249 6.56 37.13 14.09
N LEU A 250 7.56 36.31 14.46
CA LEU A 250 7.95 36.06 15.87
C LEU A 250 9.27 35.27 15.92
N MET A 251 10.36 36.03 16.10
CA MET A 251 11.53 35.78 16.97
C MET A 251 12.23 34.42 16.86
N ASN A 252 13.47 34.28 16.37
CA ASN A 252 14.69 34.98 16.77
C ASN A 252 14.85 35.14 18.30
N ALA A 253 15.25 34.07 18.97
CA ALA A 253 15.90 34.13 20.28
C ALA A 253 16.75 32.87 20.53
N GLY A 254 18.07 33.05 20.58
CA GLY A 254 18.93 32.36 21.55
C GLY A 254 19.69 31.10 21.11
N ASN A 255 21.00 31.32 20.91
CA ASN A 255 22.14 30.38 20.85
C ASN A 255 22.31 29.49 19.60
#